data_AF-A0A949CSC1-F1
#
_entry.id   AF-A0A949CSC1-F1
#
_cell.length_a   1.000
_cell.length_b   1.000
_cell.length_c   1.000
_cell.angle_alpha   90.00
_cell.angle_beta   90.00
_cell.angle_gamma   90.00
#
_symmetry.space_group_name_H-M   'P 1'
#
loop_
_entity.id
_entity.type
_entity.pdbx_description
1 polymer ?
#
loop_
_entity_poly.entity_id
_entity_poly.type
_entity_poly.pdbx_seq_one_letter_code
_entity_poly.pdbx_strand_id
1 'polypeptide(L)' 'WGIQPGETTADGKITLELAECLGACDGAPCMLVNDELSLCMTADQVENQVRGMP' A
#
# COMPACT_ATOMS: atom_id res chain seq x y z
N TRP A 1 -9.73 -7.50 1.73
CA TRP A 1 -10.34 -7.00 2.97
C TRP A 1 -11.54 -6.08 2.76
N GLY A 2 -11.80 -5.54 1.56
CA GLY A 2 -13.03 -4.77 1.29
C GLY A 2 -13.12 -3.41 2.00
N ILE A 3 -12.02 -2.96 2.60
CA ILE A 3 -11.90 -1.69 3.33
C ILE A 3 -11.76 -0.50 2.38
N GLN A 4 -12.18 0.68 2.84
CA GLN A 4 -12.00 1.96 2.18
C GLN A 4 -10.72 2.67 2.67
N PRO A 5 -10.23 3.71 1.96
CA PRO A 5 -9.16 4.53 2.50
C PRO A 5 -9.54 5.21 3.83
N GLY A 6 -8.61 5.19 4.78
CA GLY A 6 -8.79 5.62 6.17
C GLY A 6 -9.23 4.49 7.11
N GLU A 7 -9.53 3.29 6.61
CA GLU A 7 -9.98 2.18 7.44
C GLU A 7 -8.86 1.16 7.73
N THR A 8 -9.03 0.46 8.84
CA THR A 8 -8.18 -0.66 9.25
C THR A 8 -8.91 -1.98 9.06
N THR A 9 -8.19 -3.03 8.67
CA THR A 9 -8.73 -4.39 8.56
C THR A 9 -9.27 -4.88 9.90
N ALA A 10 -10.25 -5.79 9.86
CA ALA A 10 -10.93 -6.28 11.07
C ALA A 10 -9.99 -7.01 12.06
N ASP A 11 -8.88 -7.55 11.58
CA ASP A 11 -7.83 -8.17 12.40
C ASP A 11 -6.81 -7.16 12.94
N GLY A 12 -6.96 -5.87 12.62
CA GLY A 12 -6.12 -4.78 13.10
C GLY A 12 -4.73 -4.71 12.46
N LYS A 13 -4.43 -5.53 11.46
CA LYS A 13 -3.07 -5.66 10.91
C LYS A 13 -2.72 -4.62 9.87
N ILE A 14 -3.68 -4.16 9.06
CA ILE A 14 -3.43 -3.29 7.92
C ILE A 14 -4.35 -2.09 7.99
N THR A 15 -3.79 -0.89 7.90
CA THR A 15 -4.54 0.34 7.64
C THR A 15 -4.25 0.80 6.22
N LEU A 16 -5.30 1.09 5.45
CA LEU A 16 -5.16 1.66 4.11
C LEU A 16 -5.30 3.17 4.21
N GLU A 17 -4.26 3.92 3.91
CA GLU A 17 -4.30 5.39 3.92
C GLU A 17 -4.15 5.96 2.50
N LEU A 18 -4.81 7.09 2.24
CA LEU A 18 -4.54 7.89 1.05
C LEU A 18 -3.27 8.68 1.29
N ALA A 19 -2.23 8.39 0.50
CA ALA A 19 -1.03 9.19 0.47
C ALA A 19 -1.20 10.36 -0.52
N GLU A 20 -0.63 11.51 -0.15
CA GLU A 20 -0.33 12.59 -1.08
C GLU A 20 0.87 12.20 -1.98
N CYS A 21 1.44 13.17 -2.70
CA CYS A 21 2.62 12.92 -3.52
C CYS A 21 3.80 12.39 -2.70
N LEU A 22 4.29 11.20 -3.05
CA LEU A 22 5.46 10.55 -2.45
C LEU A 22 6.79 10.94 -3.11
N GLY A 23 6.78 11.89 -4.06
CA GLY A 23 7.98 12.33 -4.78
C GLY A 23 8.59 11.27 -5.72
N ALA A 24 7.81 10.24 -6.08
CA ALA A 24 8.27 9.07 -6.83
C ALA A 24 7.66 8.99 -8.24
N CYS A 25 7.48 10.13 -8.90
CA CYS A 25 6.73 10.25 -10.16
C CYS A 25 7.29 9.34 -11.28
N ASP A 26 8.62 9.22 -11.38
CA ASP A 26 9.28 8.40 -12.41
C ASP A 26 9.05 6.89 -12.22
N GLY A 27 8.63 6.48 -11.01
CA GLY A 27 8.30 5.11 -10.64
C GLY A 27 6.82 4.90 -10.35
N ALA A 28 5.94 5.77 -10.87
CA ALA A 28 4.50 5.59 -10.69
C ALA A 28 3.96 4.38 -11.50
N PRO A 29 2.91 3.69 -11.01
CA PRO A 29 2.26 3.86 -9.70
C PRO A 29 3.13 3.31 -8.55
N CYS A 30 3.04 3.94 -7.38
CA CYS A 30 3.86 3.63 -6.21
C CYS A 30 3.02 3.55 -4.92
N MET A 31 3.57 2.90 -3.90
CA MET A 31 2.95 2.76 -2.57
C MET A 31 4.05 2.82 -1.50
N LEU A 32 3.72 3.35 -0.32
CA LEU A 32 4.56 3.32 0.87
C LEU A 32 3.98 2.30 1.87
N VAL A 33 4.81 1.39 2.36
CA VAL A 33 4.41 0.39 3.35
C VAL A 33 5.42 0.39 4.48
N ASN A 34 5.02 0.78 5.69
CA ASN A 34 5.92 0.90 6.86
C ASN A 34 7.23 1.64 6.51
N ASP A 35 7.11 2.80 5.86
CA ASP A 35 8.21 3.65 5.38
C ASP A 35 9.08 3.07 4.23
N GLU A 36 8.73 1.91 3.69
CA GLU A 36 9.38 1.34 2.51
C GLU A 36 8.63 1.72 1.23
N LEU A 37 9.33 2.37 0.30
CA LEU A 37 8.76 2.82 -0.97
C LEU A 37 8.85 1.72 -2.03
N SER A 38 7.71 1.34 -2.59
CA SER A 38 7.61 0.38 -3.69
C SER A 38 7.18 1.10 -4.98
N LEU A 39 7.93 0.87 -6.06
CA LEU A 39 7.80 1.55 -7.35
C LEU A 39 7.29 0.61 -8.45
N CYS A 40 6.71 1.19 -9.50
CA CYS A 40 6.25 0.51 -10.70
C CYS A 40 5.29 -0.65 -10.41
N MET A 41 4.39 -0.45 -9.43
CA MET A 41 3.57 -1.51 -8.87
C MET A 41 2.38 -1.90 -9.75
N THR A 42 2.06 -3.20 -9.80
CA THR A 42 0.78 -3.71 -10.33
C THR A 42 -0.15 -4.11 -9.18
N ALA A 43 -1.44 -4.30 -9.47
CA ALA A 43 -2.40 -4.77 -8.47
C ALA A 43 -1.97 -6.11 -7.82
N ASP A 44 -1.46 -7.05 -8.63
CA ASP A 44 -0.98 -8.35 -8.13
C ASP A 44 0.26 -8.20 -7.22
N GLN A 45 1.17 -7.26 -7.53
CA GLN A 45 2.34 -6.99 -6.70
C GLN A 45 1.92 -6.38 -5.34
N VAL A 46 0.95 -5.46 -5.35
CA VAL A 46 0.39 -4.90 -4.11
C VAL A 46 -0.23 -6.00 -3.27
N GLU A 47 -1.03 -6.89 -3.86
CA GLU A 47 -1.64 -7.99 -3.14
C GLU A 47 -0.59 -8.92 -2.50
N ASN A 48 0.43 -9.32 -3.25
CA ASN A 48 1.50 -10.18 -2.75
C ASN A 48 2.29 -9.52 -1.61
N GLN A 49 2.61 -8.23 -1.75
CA GLN A 49 3.38 -7.50 -0.75
C GLN A 49 2.59 -7.38 0.56
N VAL A 50 1.34 -6.92 0.51
CA VAL A 50 0.53 -6.70 1.70
C VAL A 50 0.17 -8.01 2.40
N ARG A 51 -0.04 -9.10 1.66
CA ARG A 51 -0.28 -10.44 2.24
C ARG A 51 0.97 -11.11 2.79
N GLY A 52 2.14 -10.75 2.29
CA GLY A 52 3.44 -11.28 2.74
C GLY A 52 3.95 -10.64 4.03
N MET A 53 3.28 -9.61 4.55
CA MET A 53 3.64 -8.96 5.81
C MET A 53 3.31 -9.86 7.02
N PRO A 54 4.20 -9.92 8.03
CA PRO A 54 3.98 -10.70 9.26
C PRO A 54 2.78 -10.22 10.10
#